data_AF-A0A0E2ZI56-F1
#
_entry.id   AF-A0A0E2ZI56-F1
#
_cell.length_a   1.000
_cell.length_b   1.000
_cell.length_c   1.000
_cell.angle_alpha   90.00
_cell.angle_beta   90.00
_cell.angle_gamma   90.00
#
_symmetry.space_group_name_H-M   'P 1'
#
loop_
_entity.id
_entity.type
_entity.pdbx_description
1 polymer ?
#
loop_
_entity_poly.entity_id
_entity_poly.type
_entity_poly.pdbx_seq_one_letter_code
_entity_poly.pdbx_strand_id
1 'polypeptide(L)'
;MSSGSSSERPTQHIARKVAEDIYKIKKQGGKIVLVGGPAIVHTGASDSIASLIRSGFINAVLAGNALAVHDIEYSTLGTSLGMNVQDGTLAVRGHRNHMQAINSVFKAGSIHKMVEKKVLTKGIMYECVK
;
A
#
# COMPACT_ATOMS: atom_id res chain seq x y z
N MET A 1 19.58 -28.59 3.89
CA MET A 1 19.32 -27.18 4.24
C MET A 1 17.88 -27.07 4.76
N SER A 2 17.64 -27.31 6.05
CA SER A 2 16.29 -27.39 6.65
C SER A 2 16.01 -26.24 7.63
N SER A 3 16.42 -25.01 7.33
CA SER A 3 15.99 -23.84 8.09
C SER A 3 14.68 -23.29 7.50
N GLY A 4 13.69 -22.98 8.33
CA GLY A 4 12.39 -22.45 7.90
C GLY A 4 12.47 -21.08 7.22
N SER A 5 13.48 -20.28 7.55
CA SER A 5 13.73 -18.94 7.01
C SER A 5 15.14 -18.82 6.43
N SER A 6 15.26 -18.46 5.16
CA SER A 6 16.54 -18.10 4.50
C SER A 6 16.26 -17.10 3.37
N SER A 7 17.07 -16.04 3.30
CA SER A 7 17.01 -15.00 2.27
C SER A 7 17.70 -15.38 0.96
N GLU A 8 18.49 -16.45 0.95
CA GLU A 8 19.28 -16.89 -0.21
C GLU A 8 18.49 -17.82 -1.14
N ARG A 9 17.19 -17.99 -0.87
CA ARG A 9 16.32 -18.82 -1.69
C ARG A 9 16.02 -18.12 -3.02
N PRO A 10 15.69 -18.86 -4.09
CA PRO A 10 15.36 -18.27 -5.39
C PRO A 10 14.04 -17.46 -5.35
N THR A 11 14.10 -16.19 -4.92
CA THR A 11 12.94 -15.34 -4.62
C THR A 11 11.99 -15.18 -5.81
N GLN A 12 12.51 -15.07 -7.04
CA GLN A 12 11.69 -14.94 -8.25
C GLN A 12 10.83 -16.19 -8.50
N HIS A 13 11.38 -17.39 -8.30
CA HIS A 13 10.61 -18.63 -8.46
C HIS A 13 9.53 -18.77 -7.39
N ILE A 14 9.82 -18.33 -6.16
CA ILE A 14 8.84 -18.33 -5.06
C ILE A 14 7.71 -17.33 -5.35
N ALA A 15 8.06 -16.10 -5.76
CA ALA A 15 7.09 -15.07 -6.12
C ALA A 15 6.16 -15.53 -7.26
N ARG A 16 6.69 -16.21 -8.28
CA ARG A 16 5.89 -16.81 -9.35
C ARG A 16 4.89 -17.83 -8.81
N LYS A 17 5.30 -18.75 -7.94
CA LYS A 17 4.39 -19.74 -7.34
C LYS A 17 3.28 -19.07 -6.54
N VAL A 18 3.60 -18.06 -5.74
CA VAL A 18 2.61 -17.28 -4.99
C VAL A 18 1.60 -16.60 -5.94
N ALA A 19 2.06 -16.03 -7.05
CA ALA A 19 1.18 -15.44 -8.05
C ALA A 19 0.26 -16.47 -8.72
N GLU A 20 0.77 -17.66 -9.03
CA GLU A 20 -0.03 -18.78 -9.55
C GLU A 20 -1.10 -19.23 -8.55
N ASP A 21 -0.78 -19.27 -7.26
CA ASP A 21 -1.74 -19.64 -6.21
C ASP A 21 -2.81 -18.57 -5.98
N ILE A 22 -2.43 -17.29 -5.98
CA ILE A 22 -3.37 -16.15 -5.99
C ILE A 22 -4.36 -16.30 -7.15
N TYR A 23 -3.88 -16.59 -8.36
CA TYR A 23 -4.73 -16.76 -9.53
C TYR A 23 -5.68 -17.95 -9.41
N LYS A 24 -5.20 -19.10 -8.92
CA LYS A 24 -6.01 -20.30 -8.69
C LYS A 24 -7.13 -20.04 -7.68
N ILE A 25 -6.80 -19.44 -6.53
CA ILE A 25 -7.79 -19.09 -5.49
C ILE A 25 -8.86 -18.20 -6.09
N LYS A 26 -8.48 -17.21 -6.91
CA LYS A 26 -9.45 -16.32 -7.55
C LYS A 26 -10.33 -17.01 -8.57
N LYS A 27 -9.77 -17.90 -9.39
CA LYS A 27 -10.55 -18.70 -10.34
C LYS A 27 -11.58 -19.60 -9.63
N GLN A 28 -11.30 -20.02 -8.40
CA GLN A 28 -12.20 -20.82 -7.57
C GLN A 28 -13.20 -19.99 -6.76
N GLY A 29 -13.24 -18.66 -6.93
CA GLY A 29 -14.13 -17.77 -6.17
C GLY A 29 -13.67 -17.52 -4.72
N GLY A 30 -12.45 -17.91 -4.37
CA GLY A 30 -11.87 -17.66 -3.05
C GLY A 30 -11.54 -16.18 -2.80
N LYS A 31 -11.36 -15.84 -1.52
CA LYS A 31 -11.01 -14.49 -1.08
C LYS A 31 -9.56 -14.42 -0.61
N ILE A 32 -8.89 -13.33 -0.96
CA ILE A 32 -7.51 -13.06 -0.56
C ILE A 32 -7.50 -11.81 0.31
N VAL A 33 -6.85 -11.90 1.47
CA VAL A 33 -6.74 -10.80 2.43
C VAL A 33 -5.27 -10.41 2.53
N LEU A 34 -4.99 -9.12 2.34
CA LEU A 34 -3.68 -8.55 2.62
C LEU A 34 -3.60 -8.13 4.08
N VAL A 35 -2.61 -8.63 4.82
CA VAL A 35 -2.24 -8.12 6.14
C VAL A 35 -0.92 -7.38 5.99
N GLY A 36 -0.93 -6.06 6.17
CA GLY A 36 0.18 -5.20 5.76
C GLY A 36 0.55 -4.13 6.78
N GLY A 37 1.86 -3.86 6.88
CA GLY A 37 2.43 -2.75 7.64
C GLY A 37 2.95 -1.62 6.74
N PRO A 38 3.33 -0.47 7.32
CA PRO A 38 3.74 0.73 6.57
C PRO A 38 5.00 0.53 5.71
N ALA A 39 5.80 -0.49 6.01
CA ALA A 39 6.95 -0.88 5.19
C ALA A 39 6.60 -1.09 3.70
N ILE A 40 5.36 -1.50 3.37
CA ILE A 40 4.87 -1.58 1.99
C ILE A 40 5.04 -0.25 1.25
N VAL A 41 4.79 0.87 1.92
CA VAL A 41 4.90 2.20 1.31
C VAL A 41 6.37 2.65 1.33
N HIS A 42 7.07 2.44 2.43
CA HIS A 42 8.48 2.82 2.56
C HIS A 42 9.38 2.15 1.50
N THR A 43 9.05 0.94 1.07
CA THR A 43 9.78 0.21 0.03
C THR A 43 9.26 0.43 -1.38
N GLY A 44 8.30 1.35 -1.58
CA GLY A 44 7.76 1.70 -2.89
C GLY A 44 6.75 0.71 -3.48
N ALA A 45 6.23 -0.24 -2.69
CA ALA A 45 5.30 -1.26 -3.17
C ALA A 45 3.82 -0.81 -3.20
N SER A 46 3.50 0.43 -2.78
CA SER A 46 2.12 0.93 -2.72
C SER A 46 1.38 0.79 -4.05
N ASP A 47 1.99 1.24 -5.16
CA ASP A 47 1.34 1.17 -6.48
C ASP A 47 1.08 -0.27 -6.96
N SER A 48 1.98 -1.20 -6.61
CA SER A 48 1.79 -2.63 -6.91
C SER A 48 0.60 -3.20 -6.15
N ILE A 49 0.45 -2.87 -4.86
CA ILE A 49 -0.69 -3.30 -4.05
C ILE A 49 -1.99 -2.67 -4.54
N ALA A 50 -1.99 -1.37 -4.81
CA ALA A 50 -3.14 -0.65 -5.37
C ALA A 50 -3.60 -1.30 -6.70
N SER A 51 -2.66 -1.69 -7.56
CA SER A 51 -2.96 -2.42 -8.80
C SER A 51 -3.60 -3.79 -8.56
N LEU A 52 -3.15 -4.53 -7.54
CA LEU A 52 -3.74 -5.82 -7.18
C LEU A 52 -5.15 -5.67 -6.61
N ILE A 53 -5.43 -4.63 -5.83
CA ILE A 53 -6.78 -4.31 -5.33
C ILE A 53 -7.69 -3.97 -6.52
N ARG A 54 -7.25 -3.04 -7.38
CA ARG A 54 -8.00 -2.62 -8.57
C ARG A 54 -8.30 -3.76 -9.53
N SER A 55 -7.35 -4.68 -9.71
CA SER A 55 -7.52 -5.88 -10.54
C SER A 55 -8.38 -6.97 -9.87
N GLY A 56 -8.89 -6.69 -8.67
CA GLY A 56 -9.75 -7.56 -7.90
C GLY A 56 -9.02 -8.70 -7.21
N PHE A 57 -7.68 -8.78 -7.24
CA PHE A 57 -6.91 -9.87 -6.62
C PHE A 57 -6.94 -9.84 -5.09
N ILE A 58 -7.04 -8.66 -4.47
CA ILE A 58 -7.14 -8.49 -3.01
C ILE A 58 -8.57 -8.11 -2.67
N ASN A 59 -9.20 -8.85 -1.75
CA ASN A 59 -10.59 -8.65 -1.33
C ASN A 59 -10.74 -7.85 -0.05
N ALA A 60 -9.73 -7.85 0.82
CA ALA A 60 -9.72 -7.08 2.04
C ALA A 60 -8.28 -6.71 2.42
N VAL A 61 -8.13 -5.57 3.09
CA VAL A 61 -6.87 -5.11 3.66
C VAL A 61 -7.07 -4.97 5.16
N LEU A 62 -6.25 -5.69 5.93
CA LEU A 62 -6.15 -5.54 7.38
C LEU A 62 -4.83 -4.84 7.69
N ALA A 63 -4.92 -3.63 8.22
CA ALA A 63 -3.77 -2.79 8.49
C ALA A 63 -4.01 -1.84 9.66
N GLY A 64 -2.94 -1.23 10.15
CA GLY A 64 -2.99 -0.16 11.14
C GLY A 64 -2.95 1.24 10.52
N ASN A 65 -3.09 2.26 11.36
CA ASN A 65 -3.05 3.67 10.99
C ASN A 65 -1.81 4.02 10.15
N ALA A 66 -0.64 3.48 10.49
CA ALA A 66 0.61 3.81 9.82
C ALA A 66 0.58 3.49 8.32
N LEU A 67 0.03 2.34 7.90
CA LEU A 67 -0.07 2.02 6.47
C LEU A 67 -0.98 3.03 5.75
N ALA A 68 -2.17 3.29 6.32
CA ALA A 68 -3.13 4.19 5.71
C ALA A 68 -2.59 5.62 5.58
N VAL A 69 -1.94 6.14 6.63
CA VAL A 69 -1.39 7.50 6.61
C VAL A 69 -0.24 7.61 5.62
N HIS A 70 0.70 6.65 5.60
CA HIS A 70 1.82 6.71 4.66
C HIS A 70 1.38 6.51 3.21
N ASP A 71 0.36 5.68 2.95
CA ASP A 71 -0.21 5.55 1.62
C ASP A 71 -0.84 6.88 1.14
N ILE A 72 -1.53 7.61 2.03
CA ILE A 72 -2.10 8.92 1.72
C ILE A 72 -1.00 9.99 1.58
N GLU A 73 0.02 9.97 2.44
CA GLU A 73 1.20 10.84 2.33
C GLU A 73 1.87 10.66 0.96
N TYR A 74 2.09 9.40 0.55
CA TYR A 74 2.66 9.08 -0.76
C TYR A 74 1.74 9.53 -1.89
N SER A 75 0.45 9.26 -1.76
CA SER A 75 -0.53 9.53 -2.81
C SER A 75 -0.76 11.02 -3.06
N THR A 76 -0.57 11.85 -2.04
CA THR A 76 -0.84 13.31 -2.10
C THR A 76 0.42 14.16 -2.16
N LEU A 77 1.52 13.72 -1.55
CA LEU A 77 2.77 14.50 -1.42
C LEU A 77 3.98 13.80 -2.05
N GLY A 78 3.84 12.55 -2.52
CA GLY A 78 4.93 11.78 -3.12
C GLY A 78 5.93 11.20 -2.12
N THR A 79 5.69 11.38 -0.81
CA THR A 79 6.65 10.99 0.24
C THR A 79 6.13 9.92 1.19
N SER A 80 7.06 9.26 1.87
CA SER A 80 6.80 8.44 3.04
C SER A 80 7.88 8.74 4.09
N LEU A 81 7.49 9.11 5.32
CA LEU A 81 8.42 9.61 6.34
C LEU A 81 9.20 10.86 5.86
N GLY A 82 8.61 11.65 4.95
CA GLY A 82 9.28 12.82 4.37
C GLY A 82 10.37 12.51 3.35
N MET A 83 10.54 11.25 2.95
CA MET A 83 11.41 10.84 1.85
C MET A 83 10.59 10.62 0.58
N ASN A 84 11.09 11.10 -0.56
CA ASN A 84 10.50 10.82 -1.86
C ASN A 84 10.58 9.32 -2.15
N VAL A 85 9.43 8.68 -2.34
CA VAL A 85 9.35 7.21 -2.48
C VAL A 85 10.03 6.71 -3.77
N GLN A 86 10.11 7.55 -4.79
CA GLN A 86 10.66 7.18 -6.10
C GLN A 86 12.19 7.11 -6.14
N ASP A 87 12.89 8.01 -5.44
CA ASP A 87 14.35 8.17 -5.54
C ASP A 87 15.07 8.12 -4.19
N GLY A 88 14.33 8.03 -3.07
CA GLY A 88 14.90 7.96 -1.72
C GLY A 88 15.49 9.28 -1.23
N THR A 89 15.28 10.40 -1.92
CA THR A 89 15.78 11.72 -1.49
C THR A 89 14.91 12.33 -0.38
N LEU A 90 15.49 13.22 0.43
CA LEU A 90 14.74 13.96 1.44
C LEU A 90 13.92 15.07 0.80
N ALA A 91 12.61 15.11 1.09
CA ALA A 91 11.78 16.24 0.70
C ALA A 91 12.05 17.45 1.61
N VAL A 92 11.96 18.65 1.05
CA VAL A 92 12.11 19.90 1.81
C VAL A 92 11.04 19.95 2.91
N ARG A 93 11.47 19.99 4.18
CA ARG A 93 10.58 19.93 5.37
C ARG A 93 9.69 18.68 5.40
N GLY A 94 10.15 17.57 4.81
CA GLY A 94 9.39 16.32 4.68
C GLY A 94 8.93 15.71 6.01
N HIS A 95 9.62 15.98 7.12
CA HIS A 95 9.23 15.52 8.45
C HIS A 95 7.81 15.99 8.88
N ARG A 96 7.21 16.96 8.19
CA ARG A 96 5.84 17.46 8.42
C ARG A 96 4.78 16.72 7.60
N ASN A 97 5.18 16.03 6.54
CA ASN A 97 4.27 15.47 5.53
C ASN A 97 3.32 14.44 6.13
N HIS A 98 3.82 13.58 7.02
CA HIS A 98 3.00 12.61 7.74
C HIS A 98 1.84 13.28 8.53
N MET A 99 2.15 14.33 9.30
CA MET A 99 1.13 15.08 10.05
C MET A 99 0.19 15.86 9.14
N GLN A 100 0.70 16.37 8.00
CA GLN A 100 -0.14 17.02 7.00
C GLN A 100 -1.14 16.03 6.38
N ALA A 101 -0.73 14.79 6.09
CA ALA A 101 -1.62 13.74 5.60
C ALA A 101 -2.74 13.43 6.62
N ILE A 102 -2.38 13.23 7.90
CA ILE A 102 -3.36 13.03 8.99
C ILE A 102 -4.37 14.18 9.06
N ASN A 103 -3.87 15.42 9.08
CA ASN A 103 -4.71 16.61 9.14
C ASN A 103 -5.61 16.75 7.91
N SER A 104 -5.18 16.26 6.75
CA SER A 104 -5.98 16.29 5.52
C SER A 104 -7.15 15.32 5.60
N VAL A 105 -6.93 14.11 6.13
CA VAL A 105 -8.00 13.15 6.44
C VAL A 105 -8.97 13.72 7.47
N PHE A 106 -8.43 14.30 8.56
CA PHE A 106 -9.25 14.89 9.62
C PHE A 106 -10.16 16.02 9.09
N LYS A 107 -9.61 16.94 8.28
CA LYS A 107 -10.39 18.01 7.64
C LYS A 107 -11.43 17.49 6.65
N ALA A 108 -11.15 16.40 5.95
CA ALA A 108 -12.11 15.79 5.03
C ALA A 108 -13.26 15.08 5.77
N GLY A 109 -12.98 14.55 6.96
CA GLY A 109 -13.89 13.84 7.86
C GLY A 109 -13.80 12.32 7.77
N SER A 110 -13.28 11.78 6.68
CA SER A 110 -12.93 10.36 6.50
C SER A 110 -12.12 10.18 5.21
N ILE A 111 -11.49 9.01 5.05
CA ILE A 111 -10.81 8.65 3.80
C ILE A 111 -11.81 8.56 2.64
N HIS A 112 -13.01 7.99 2.87
CA HIS A 112 -14.08 7.94 1.87
C HIS A 112 -14.42 9.34 1.34
N LYS A 113 -14.62 10.31 2.25
CA LYS A 113 -14.87 11.70 1.89
C LYS A 113 -13.70 12.37 1.16
N MET A 114 -12.45 12.00 1.45
CA MET A 114 -11.29 12.49 0.68
C MET A 114 -11.36 12.03 -0.78
N VAL A 115 -11.77 10.79 -1.01
CA VAL A 115 -11.93 10.22 -2.36
C VAL A 115 -13.07 10.91 -3.10
N GLU A 116 -14.24 11.05 -2.48
CA GLU A 116 -15.39 11.77 -3.04
C GLU A 116 -15.04 13.22 -3.42
N LYS A 117 -14.27 13.91 -2.57
CA LYS A 117 -13.78 15.27 -2.80
C LYS A 117 -12.61 15.36 -3.79
N LYS A 118 -12.17 14.23 -4.37
CA LYS A 118 -11.02 14.12 -5.29
C LYS A 118 -9.69 14.66 -4.70
N VAL A 119 -9.58 14.68 -3.37
CA VAL A 119 -8.32 15.03 -2.68
C VAL A 119 -7.37 13.83 -2.69
N LEU A 120 -7.93 12.61 -2.57
CA LEU A 120 -7.20 11.36 -2.74
C LEU A 120 -7.63 10.72 -4.06
N THR A 121 -6.72 10.59 -5.02
CA THR A 121 -7.03 10.13 -6.39
C THR A 121 -6.26 8.87 -6.82
N LYS A 122 -5.43 8.33 -5.94
CA LYS A 122 -4.62 7.13 -6.14
C LYS A 122 -4.21 6.52 -4.79
N GLY A 123 -3.56 5.36 -4.82
CA GLY A 123 -3.05 4.67 -3.64
C GLY A 123 -3.92 3.50 -3.19
N ILE A 124 -3.42 2.74 -2.22
CA ILE A 124 -4.10 1.59 -1.61
C ILE A 124 -5.45 2.01 -1.06
N MET A 125 -5.49 3.09 -0.28
CA MET A 125 -6.70 3.54 0.39
C MET A 125 -7.76 4.09 -0.59
N TYR A 126 -7.32 4.62 -1.73
CA TYR A 126 -8.22 5.04 -2.81
C TYR A 126 -8.88 3.82 -3.48
N GLU A 127 -8.09 2.81 -3.86
CA GLU A 127 -8.61 1.61 -4.52
C GLU A 127 -9.46 0.74 -3.58
N CYS A 128 -9.28 0.83 -2.26
CA CYS A 128 -10.18 0.20 -1.29
C CYS A 128 -11.56 0.86 -1.19
N VAL A 129 -11.66 2.15 -1.51
CA VAL A 129 -12.92 2.92 -1.44
C VAL A 129 -13.73 2.78 -2.72
N LYS A 130 -13.06 2.62 -3.86
CA LYS A 130 -13.65 2.52 -5.19
C LYS A 130 -14.25 1.14 -5.45
#